data_AF-A0AAP0EGJ8-F1
#
_entry.id   AF-A0AAP0EGJ8-F1
#
_cell.length_a   1.000
_cell.length_b   1.000
_cell.length_c   1.000
_cell.angle_alpha   90.00
_cell.angle_beta   90.00
_cell.angle_gamma   90.00
#
_symmetry.space_group_name_H-M   'P 1'
#
loop_
_entity.id
_entity.type
_entity.pdbx_description
1 polymer ?
#
loop_
_entity_poly.entity_id
_entity_poly.type
_entity_poly.pdbx_seq_one_letter_code
_entity_poly.pdbx_strand_id
1 'polypeptide(L)' 'MSEVLNKMKKFSDNLTTAGAAVPIADLMACTLAGLDGDYLPITTLLFDKEGISWAGFQATLLNFEAKLQQIQNT' A
#
# COMPACT_ATOMS: atom_id res chain seq x y z
N MET A 1 5.50 -4.57 -6.24
CA MET A 1 4.77 -4.08 -5.05
C MET A 1 5.42 -4.49 -3.73
N SER A 2 5.75 -5.77 -3.51
CA SER A 2 6.24 -6.28 -2.20
C SER A 2 7.42 -5.48 -1.62
N GLU A 3 8.43 -5.17 -2.44
CA GLU A 3 9.59 -4.39 -2.00
C GLU A 3 9.21 -2.96 -1.59
N VAL A 4 8.30 -2.32 -2.32
CA VAL A 4 7.80 -0.97 -2.02
C VAL A 4 7.06 -0.97 -0.68
N LEU A 5 6.16 -1.94 -0.46
CA LEU A 5 5.43 -2.06 0.80
C LEU A 5 6.35 -2.30 2.00
N ASN A 6 7.41 -3.09 1.83
CA ASN A 6 8.41 -3.31 2.87
C ASN A 6 9.21 -2.04 3.18
N LYS A 7 9.61 -1.28 2.15
CA LYS A 7 10.30 0.01 2.34
C LYS A 7 9.42 1.01 3.09
N MET A 8 8.15 1.13 2.71
CA MET A 8 7.19 2.03 3.38
C MET A 8 6.97 1.64 4.84
N LYS A 9 6.79 0.34 5.13
CA LYS A 9 6.63 -0.12 6.50
C LYS A 9 7.87 0.14 7.35
N LYS A 10 9.05 -0.19 6.84
CA LYS A 10 10.33 0.08 7.51
C LYS A 10 10.53 1.57 7.79
N PHE A 11 10.16 2.43 6.86
CA PHE A 11 10.23 3.88 7.05
C PHE A 11 9.31 4.35 8.19
N SER A 12 8.06 3.88 8.22
CA SER A 12 7.12 4.17 9.31
C SER A 12 7.62 3.66 10.68
N ASP A 13 8.21 2.46 10.72
CA ASP A 13 8.76 1.89 11.96
C ASP A 13 9.97 2.68 12.46
N ASN A 14 10.83 3.14 11.54
CA ASN A 14 11.95 4.03 11.88
C ASN A 14 11.47 5.37 12.45
N LEU A 15 10.46 5.97 11.83
CA LEU A 15 9.87 7.22 12.32
C LEU A 15 9.24 7.05 13.71
N THR A 16 8.55 5.93 13.93
CA THR A 16 7.99 5.56 15.24
C THR A 16 9.09 5.47 16.30
N THR A 17 10.20 4.81 15.96
CA THR A 17 11.37 4.67 16.85
C THR A 17 12.03 6.03 17.15
N ALA A 18 11.99 6.97 16.21
CA ALA A 18 12.49 8.33 16.38
C ALA A 18 11.53 9.26 17.16
N GLY A 19 10.37 8.76 17.62
CA GLY A 19 9.36 9.55 18.33
C GLY A 19 8.39 10.31 17.41
N ALA A 20 8.43 10.06 16.11
CA ALA A 20 7.59 10.68 15.09
C ALA A 20 6.63 9.64 14.48
N ALA A 21 5.86 8.94 15.31
CA ALA A 21 4.97 7.88 14.85
C ALA A 21 3.97 8.38 13.80
N VAL A 22 3.88 7.65 12.68
CA VAL A 22 2.97 7.96 11.58
C VAL A 22 1.71 7.12 11.73
N PRO A 23 0.51 7.73 11.70
CA PRO A 23 -0.74 6.99 11.65
C PRO A 23 -0.76 6.00 10.48
N ILE A 24 -1.31 4.80 10.71
CA ILE A 24 -1.40 3.78 9.66
C ILE A 24 -2.19 4.28 8.45
N ALA A 25 -3.22 5.10 8.67
CA ALA A 25 -4.00 5.72 7.60
C ALA A 25 -3.14 6.63 6.72
N ASP A 26 -2.28 7.46 7.31
CA ASP A 26 -1.36 8.34 6.59
C ASP A 26 -0.31 7.54 5.82
N LEU A 27 0.21 6.46 6.41
CA LEU A 27 1.11 5.54 5.73
C LEU A 27 0.45 4.90 4.50
N MET A 28 -0.80 4.47 4.62
CA MET A 28 -1.58 3.91 3.50
C MET A 28 -1.79 4.96 2.42
N ALA A 29 -2.22 6.17 2.77
CA ALA A 29 -2.43 7.28 1.83
C ALA A 29 -1.14 7.63 1.07
N CYS A 30 -0.02 7.77 1.79
CA CYS A 30 1.30 8.00 1.19
C CYS A 30 1.72 6.84 0.26
N THR A 31 1.40 5.60 0.62
CA THR A 31 1.69 4.44 -0.23
C THR A 31 0.87 4.48 -1.51
N LEU A 32 -0.43 4.78 -1.43
CA LEU A 32 -1.30 4.87 -2.61
C LEU A 32 -0.92 6.02 -3.54
N ALA A 33 -0.55 7.18 -2.99
CA ALA A 33 -0.13 8.35 -3.76
C ALA A 33 1.16 8.11 -4.56
N GLY A 34 1.98 7.14 -4.15
CA GLY A 34 3.21 6.76 -4.85
C GLY A 34 3.03 5.69 -5.93
N LEU A 35 1.82 5.18 -6.14
CA LEU A 35 1.54 4.18 -7.18
C LEU A 35 1.27 4.86 -8.53
N ASP A 36 1.63 4.17 -9.61
CA ASP A 36 1.41 4.65 -10.98
C ASP A 36 -0.04 4.45 -11.46
N GLY A 37 -0.30 4.86 -12.71
CA GLY A 37 -1.62 4.83 -13.33
C GLY A 37 -2.26 3.43 -13.41
N ASP A 38 -1.47 2.36 -13.47
CA ASP A 38 -1.99 0.99 -13.59
C ASP A 38 -2.67 0.53 -12.28
N TYR A 39 -2.38 1.21 -11.17
CA TYR A 39 -2.99 0.96 -9.86
C TYR A 39 -4.16 1.89 -9.53
N LEU A 40 -4.61 2.76 -10.44
CA LEU A 40 -5.78 3.62 -10.23
C LEU A 40 -7.06 2.87 -9.79
N PRO A 41 -7.39 1.68 -10.33
CA PRO A 41 -8.57 0.94 -9.90
C PRO A 41 -8.50 0.51 -8.43
N ILE A 42 -7.32 0.07 -7.97
CA ILE A 42 -7.14 -0.43 -6.60
C ILE A 42 -6.95 0.70 -5.59
N THR A 43 -6.32 1.80 -5.99
CA THR A 43 -6.17 2.99 -5.14
C THR A 43 -7.52 3.59 -4.79
N THR A 44 -8.43 3.72 -5.76
CA THR A 44 -9.81 4.20 -5.54
C THR A 44 -10.56 3.29 -4.56
N LEU A 45 -10.48 1.97 -4.76
CA LEU A 45 -11.14 0.99 -3.87
C LEU A 45 -10.62 1.05 -2.43
N LEU A 46 -9.31 1.25 -2.26
CA LEU A 46 -8.67 1.29 -0.95
C LEU A 46 -8.83 2.64 -0.26
N PHE A 47 -8.99 3.73 -1.01
CA PHE A 47 -9.21 5.07 -0.46
C PHE A 47 -10.54 5.16 0.30
N ASP A 48 -11.61 4.57 -0.24
CA ASP A 48 -12.93 4.57 0.39
C ASP A 48 -13.09 3.49 1.46
N LYS A 49 -12.05 2.68 1.71
CA LYS A 49 -12.14 1.52 2.61
C LYS A 49 -11.75 1.87 4.04
N GLU A 50 -12.75 2.08 4.87
CA GLU A 50 -12.56 2.31 6.30
C GLU A 50 -12.15 1.03 7.06
N GLY A 51 -11.35 1.20 8.13
CA GLY A 51 -11.04 0.14 9.08
C GLY A 51 -10.13 -0.98 8.58
N ILE A 52 -9.51 -0.83 7.40
CA ILE A 52 -8.54 -1.82 6.90
C ILE A 52 -7.26 -1.80 7.74
N SER A 53 -6.78 -2.98 8.13
CA SER A 53 -5.47 -3.11 8.78
C SER A 53 -4.33 -2.99 7.75
N TRP A 54 -3.13 -2.62 8.20
CA TRP A 54 -1.95 -2.58 7.33
C TRP A 54 -1.72 -3.91 6.60
N ALA A 55 -1.86 -5.05 7.30
CA ALA A 55 -1.73 -6.37 6.70
C ALA A 55 -2.80 -6.64 5.61
N GLY A 56 -4.05 -6.23 5.86
CA GLY A 56 -5.13 -6.34 4.87
C GLY A 56 -4.88 -5.47 3.63
N PHE A 57 -4.37 -4.26 3.84
CA PHE A 57 -3.99 -3.34 2.77
C PHE A 57 -2.86 -3.94 1.90
N GLN A 58 -1.80 -4.44 2.53
CA GLN A 58 -0.69 -5.10 1.83
C GLN A 58 -1.16 -6.32 1.01
N ALA A 59 -1.97 -7.20 1.62
CA ALA A 59 -2.49 -8.37 0.93
C ALA A 59 -3.35 -8.00 -0.28
N THR A 60 -4.15 -6.93 -0.16
CA THR A 60 -5.00 -6.44 -1.25
C THR A 60 -4.17 -5.94 -2.43
N LEU A 61 -3.14 -5.13 -2.18
CA LEU A 61 -2.25 -4.63 -3.23
C LEU A 61 -1.43 -5.74 -3.90
N LEU A 62 -0.92 -6.70 -3.13
CA LEU A 62 -0.18 -7.84 -3.67
C LEU A 62 -1.05 -8.73 -4.55
N ASN A 63 -2.28 -9.01 -4.13
CA ASN A 63 -3.24 -9.76 -4.93
C ASN A 63 -3.62 -9.02 -6.23
N PHE A 64 -3.71 -7.69 -6.17
CA PHE A 64 -3.96 -6.88 -7.35
C PHE A 64 -2.78 -6.92 -8.34
N GLU A 65 -1.54 -6.72 -7.87
CA GLU A 65 -0.34 -6.82 -8.70
C GLU A 65 -0.25 -8.19 -9.39
N ALA A 66 -0.50 -9.28 -8.66
CA ALA A 66 -0.46 -10.64 -9.23
C ALA A 66 -1.49 -10.83 -10.37
N LYS A 67 -2.71 -10.31 -10.20
CA LYS A 67 -3.74 -10.36 -11.26
C LYS A 67 -3.37 -9.50 -12.46
N LEU A 68 -2.81 -8.32 -12.23
CA LEU A 68 -2.39 -7.40 -13.27
C LEU A 68 -1.28 -8.03 -14.13
N GLN A 69 -0.29 -8.66 -13.48
CA GLN A 69 0.75 -9.44 -14.16
C GLN A 69 0.18 -10.62 -14.94
N GLN A 70 -0.84 -11.33 -14.41
CA GLN A 70 -1.49 -12.41 -15.14
C GLN A 70 -2.13 -11.91 -16.44
N ILE A 71 -2.86 -10.80 -16.38
CA ILE A 71 -3.53 -10.20 -17.55
C ILE A 71 -2.51 -9.72 -18.59
N GLN A 72 -1.43 -9.06 -18.16
CA GLN A 72 -0.40 -8.53 -19.08
C GLN A 72 0.44 -9.62 -19.75
N ASN A 73 0.52 -10.81 -19.15
CA ASN A 73 1.21 -11.97 -19.71
C ASN A 73 0.29 -12.90 -20.52
N THR A 74 -0.95 -12.47 -20.80
CA THR A 74 -1.94 -13.19 -21.65
C THR A 74 -2.03 -12.52 -23.02
#